data_AF-A0A368EYS8-F1
#
_entry.id   AF-A0A368EYS8-F1
#
_cell.length_a   1.000
_cell.length_b   1.000
_cell.length_c   1.000
_cell.angle_alpha   90.00
_cell.angle_beta   90.00
_cell.angle_gamma   90.00
#
_symmetry.space_group_name_H-M   'P 1'
#
loop_
_entity.id
_entity.type
_entity.pdbx_description
1 polymer ?
#
loop_
_entity_poly.entity_id
_entity_poly.type
_entity_poly.pdbx_seq_one_letter_code
_entity_poly.pdbx_strand_id
1 'polypeptide(L)'
;MMDIFSRHQHSCFLYLSSILVDEYGGMESLQPGLMIMLETLAHGTFTVLTLENGPRDHPDTVDDLFRLAQRFVTRAPSAFFVHPVATALFECAMVCLSLDHQEANRSVTRFFTTIIEQLLSARKVNSSLSDTAGFRDQGVVAAEELVIVHGAKLIELCLNAAIFK
;
A
#
# COMPACT_ATOMS: atom_id res chain seq x y z
N MET A 1 -1.42 -10.75 -18.65
CA MET A 1 -1.99 -10.55 -17.30
C MET A 1 -2.84 -9.28 -17.28
N MET A 2 -2.25 -8.11 -17.53
CA MET A 2 -2.94 -6.81 -17.48
C MET A 2 -4.15 -6.72 -18.42
N ASP A 3 -4.02 -7.22 -19.65
CA ASP A 3 -5.12 -7.24 -20.64
C ASP A 3 -6.31 -8.12 -20.22
N ILE A 4 -6.06 -9.14 -19.39
CA ILE A 4 -7.12 -10.00 -18.85
C ILE A 4 -7.75 -9.30 -17.65
N PHE A 5 -6.94 -8.73 -16.77
CA PHE A 5 -7.42 -8.00 -15.59
C PHE A 5 -8.33 -6.82 -15.98
N SER A 6 -8.02 -6.12 -17.07
CA SER A 6 -8.85 -5.00 -17.57
C SER A 6 -10.24 -5.42 -18.04
N ARG A 7 -10.44 -6.70 -18.38
CA ARG A 7 -11.72 -7.28 -18.80
C ARG A 7 -12.39 -8.04 -17.66
N HIS A 8 -11.59 -8.67 -16.80
CA HIS A 8 -12.00 -9.54 -15.72
C HIS A 8 -11.14 -9.26 -14.48
N GLN A 9 -11.67 -8.47 -13.55
CA GLN A 9 -10.95 -8.00 -12.35
C GLN A 9 -10.88 -9.09 -11.27
N HIS A 10 -10.34 -10.26 -11.61
CA HIS A 10 -10.12 -11.34 -10.64
C HIS A 10 -9.01 -10.95 -9.66
N SER A 11 -9.32 -10.95 -8.36
CA SER A 11 -8.38 -10.55 -7.29
C SER A 11 -7.09 -11.37 -7.30
N CYS A 12 -7.14 -12.62 -7.76
CA CYS A 12 -5.98 -13.51 -7.86
C CYS A 12 -4.83 -12.94 -8.71
N PHE A 13 -5.10 -12.01 -9.64
CA PHE A 13 -4.04 -11.31 -10.36
C PHE A 13 -3.28 -10.32 -9.46
N LEU A 14 -3.96 -9.64 -8.53
CA LEU A 14 -3.33 -8.81 -7.50
C LEU A 14 -2.45 -9.68 -6.58
N TYR A 15 -2.97 -10.83 -6.17
CA TYR A 15 -2.21 -11.78 -5.37
C TYR A 15 -0.98 -12.31 -6.11
N LEU A 16 -1.13 -12.75 -7.37
CA LEU A 16 -0.01 -13.24 -8.18
C LEU A 16 1.04 -12.13 -8.40
N SER A 17 0.61 -10.90 -8.65
CA SER A 17 1.52 -9.75 -8.70
C SER A 17 2.24 -9.52 -7.38
N SER A 18 1.62 -9.81 -6.24
CA SER A 18 2.29 -9.70 -4.93
C SER A 18 3.45 -10.68 -4.81
N ILE A 19 3.31 -11.89 -5.37
CA ILE A 19 4.39 -12.89 -5.44
C ILE A 19 5.53 -12.38 -6.33
N LEU A 20 5.21 -11.80 -7.50
CA LEU A 20 6.23 -11.22 -8.38
C LEU A 20 7.03 -10.12 -7.67
N VAL A 21 6.37 -9.27 -6.89
CA VAL A 21 7.05 -8.21 -6.12
C VAL A 21 7.86 -8.80 -4.97
N ASP A 22 7.38 -9.88 -4.34
CA ASP A 22 8.12 -10.56 -3.27
C ASP A 22 9.45 -11.14 -3.77
N GLU A 23 9.45 -11.73 -4.96
CA GLU A 23 10.62 -12.35 -5.59
C GLU A 23 11.55 -11.33 -6.26
N TYR A 24 10.99 -10.33 -6.95
CA TYR A 24 11.74 -9.44 -7.84
C TYR A 24 11.80 -7.98 -7.40
N GLY A 25 11.05 -7.56 -6.37
CA GLY A 25 10.96 -6.16 -5.96
C GLY A 25 12.29 -5.56 -5.49
N GLY A 26 13.20 -6.39 -4.96
CA GLY A 26 14.55 -5.96 -4.58
C GLY A 26 15.50 -5.73 -5.76
N MET A 27 15.12 -6.07 -7.00
CA MET A 27 15.94 -5.87 -8.18
C MET A 27 15.61 -4.51 -8.81
N GLU A 28 16.45 -3.50 -8.58
CA GLU A 28 16.24 -2.12 -9.06
C GLU A 28 15.98 -2.03 -10.58
N SER A 29 16.61 -2.91 -11.38
CA SER A 29 16.40 -2.97 -12.83
C SER A 29 14.98 -3.39 -13.25
N LEU A 30 14.22 -4.06 -12.37
CA LEU A 30 12.86 -4.52 -12.63
C LEU A 30 11.79 -3.64 -11.97
N GLN A 31 12.16 -2.80 -11.00
CA GLN A 31 11.23 -1.92 -10.28
C GLN A 31 10.38 -1.03 -11.19
N PRO A 32 10.90 -0.39 -12.27
CA PRO A 32 10.06 0.42 -13.14
C PRO A 32 8.89 -0.38 -13.76
N GLY A 33 9.14 -1.61 -14.20
CA GLY A 33 8.10 -2.48 -14.75
C GLY A 33 7.10 -2.94 -13.68
N LEU A 34 7.57 -3.24 -12.48
CA LEU A 34 6.72 -3.59 -11.34
C LEU A 34 5.83 -2.41 -10.92
N MET A 35 6.35 -1.17 -10.95
CA MET A 35 5.56 0.03 -10.63
C MET A 35 4.47 0.31 -11.66
N ILE A 36 4.76 0.13 -12.95
CA ILE A 36 3.73 0.22 -14.02
C ILE A 36 2.64 -0.83 -13.80
N MET A 37 3.02 -2.05 -13.40
CA MET A 37 2.08 -3.12 -13.06
C MET A 37 1.20 -2.71 -11.86
N LEU A 38 1.80 -2.20 -10.78
CA LEU A 38 1.06 -1.74 -9.60
C LEU A 38 0.05 -0.64 -9.97
N GLU A 39 0.49 0.39 -10.68
CA GLU A 39 -0.36 1.51 -11.08
C GLU A 39 -1.56 1.05 -11.90
N THR A 40 -1.32 0.20 -12.91
CA THR A 40 -2.38 -0.28 -13.79
C THR A 40 -3.36 -1.18 -13.04
N LEU A 41 -2.88 -2.06 -12.15
CA LEU A 41 -3.73 -2.92 -11.32
C LEU A 41 -4.52 -2.12 -10.27
N ALA A 42 -3.89 -1.11 -9.65
CA ALA A 42 -4.53 -0.25 -8.68
C ALA A 42 -5.65 0.57 -9.34
N HIS A 43 -5.39 1.20 -10.48
CA HIS A 43 -6.43 1.92 -11.24
C HIS A 43 -7.59 1.01 -11.63
N GLY A 44 -7.31 -0.19 -12.17
CA GLY A 44 -8.36 -1.16 -12.50
C GLY A 44 -9.17 -1.56 -11.28
N THR A 45 -8.51 -1.80 -10.15
CA THR A 45 -9.17 -2.12 -8.87
C THR A 45 -10.03 -0.97 -8.35
N PHE A 46 -9.55 0.27 -8.44
CA PHE A 46 -10.31 1.43 -7.98
C PHE A 46 -11.64 1.57 -8.71
N THR A 47 -11.72 1.23 -10.01
CA THR A 47 -13.01 1.25 -10.73
C THR A 47 -14.08 0.34 -10.11
N VAL A 48 -13.66 -0.74 -9.44
CA VAL A 48 -14.55 -1.67 -8.72
C VAL A 48 -14.84 -1.15 -7.31
N LEU A 49 -13.80 -0.71 -6.59
CA LEU A 49 -13.94 -0.27 -5.20
C LEU A 49 -14.68 1.07 -5.05
N THR A 50 -14.75 1.90 -6.10
CA THR A 50 -15.54 3.14 -6.08
C THR A 50 -17.02 2.94 -6.39
N LEU A 51 -17.45 1.73 -6.76
CA LEU A 51 -18.88 1.42 -6.92
C LEU A 51 -19.59 1.48 -5.56
N GLU A 52 -20.91 1.65 -5.59
CA GLU A 52 -21.72 1.56 -4.38
C GLU A 52 -21.49 0.20 -3.70
N ASN A 53 -21.15 0.21 -2.42
CA ASN A 53 -20.75 -0.97 -1.65
C ASN A 53 -19.54 -1.77 -2.20
N GLY A 54 -18.75 -1.21 -3.12
CA GLY A 54 -17.64 -1.90 -3.78
C GLY A 54 -16.71 -2.69 -2.85
N PRO A 55 -16.15 -2.10 -1.79
CA PRO A 55 -15.28 -2.83 -0.85
C PRO A 55 -15.99 -3.95 -0.09
N ARG A 56 -17.30 -3.79 0.16
CA ARG A 56 -18.14 -4.79 0.83
C ARG A 56 -18.48 -5.95 -0.09
N ASP A 57 -18.72 -5.67 -1.37
CA ASP A 57 -19.09 -6.68 -2.37
C ASP A 57 -17.86 -7.41 -2.93
N HIS A 58 -16.66 -6.81 -2.78
CA HIS A 58 -15.40 -7.35 -3.29
C HIS A 58 -14.28 -7.39 -2.21
N PRO A 59 -14.49 -8.05 -1.06
CA PRO A 59 -13.53 -8.06 0.03
C PRO A 59 -12.22 -8.77 -0.33
N ASP A 60 -12.26 -9.81 -1.18
CA ASP A 60 -11.05 -10.51 -1.67
C ASP A 60 -10.16 -9.57 -2.50
N THR A 61 -10.77 -8.68 -3.28
CA THR A 61 -10.05 -7.64 -4.04
C THR A 61 -9.36 -6.66 -3.11
N VAL A 62 -10.01 -6.27 -2.00
CA VAL A 62 -9.41 -5.42 -0.96
C VAL A 62 -8.24 -6.14 -0.30
N ASP A 63 -8.42 -7.39 0.11
CA ASP A 63 -7.36 -8.21 0.70
C ASP A 63 -6.14 -8.28 -0.24
N ASP A 64 -6.32 -8.76 -1.46
CA ASP A 64 -5.23 -8.97 -2.41
C ASP A 64 -4.55 -7.66 -2.85
N LEU A 65 -5.30 -6.55 -2.96
CA LEU A 65 -4.73 -5.23 -3.25
C LEU A 65 -3.76 -4.80 -2.14
N PHE A 66 -4.15 -4.95 -0.87
CA PHE A 66 -3.29 -4.52 0.24
C PHE A 66 -2.18 -5.51 0.55
N ARG A 67 -2.32 -6.79 0.20
CA ARG A 67 -1.20 -7.74 0.16
C ARG A 67 -0.15 -7.32 -0.88
N LEU A 68 -0.58 -6.92 -2.08
CA LEU A 68 0.29 -6.38 -3.13
C LEU A 68 0.98 -5.10 -2.68
N ALA A 69 0.23 -4.12 -2.18
CA ALA A 69 0.77 -2.84 -1.71
C ALA A 69 1.79 -3.05 -0.58
N GLN A 70 1.51 -3.96 0.36
CA GLN A 70 2.45 -4.32 1.42
C GLN A 70 3.77 -4.86 0.86
N ARG A 71 3.74 -5.70 -0.18
CA ARG A 71 4.96 -6.23 -0.80
C ARG A 71 5.82 -5.14 -1.43
N PHE A 72 5.21 -4.10 -1.99
CA PHE A 72 5.96 -2.92 -2.45
C PHE A 72 6.59 -2.14 -1.30
N VAL A 73 5.84 -1.91 -0.21
CA VAL A 73 6.36 -1.23 0.98
C VAL A 73 7.57 -1.95 1.57
N THR A 74 7.62 -3.29 1.49
CA THR A 74 8.76 -4.05 2.05
C THR A 74 9.91 -4.29 1.06
N ARG A 75 9.62 -4.50 -0.24
CA ARG A 75 10.63 -4.91 -1.22
C ARG A 75 11.19 -3.76 -2.04
N ALA A 76 10.40 -2.72 -2.26
CA ALA A 76 10.79 -1.54 -3.05
C ALA A 76 10.24 -0.25 -2.42
N PRO A 77 10.51 0.02 -1.11
CA PRO A 77 9.91 1.13 -0.39
C PRO A 77 10.14 2.47 -1.08
N SER A 78 11.39 2.75 -1.49
CA SER A 78 11.73 4.05 -2.07
C SER A 78 11.04 4.27 -3.42
N ALA A 79 10.97 3.25 -4.27
CA ALA A 79 10.23 3.31 -5.53
C ALA A 79 8.72 3.45 -5.33
N PHE A 80 8.17 2.81 -4.29
CA PHE A 80 6.75 2.90 -3.96
C PHE A 80 6.36 4.30 -3.49
N PHE A 81 7.03 4.83 -2.45
CA PHE A 81 6.58 6.07 -1.79
C PHE A 81 6.76 7.34 -2.63
N VAL A 82 7.72 7.36 -3.57
CA VAL A 82 7.85 8.49 -4.51
C VAL A 82 6.82 8.45 -5.65
N HIS A 83 6.10 7.34 -5.80
CA HIS A 83 5.13 7.16 -6.87
C HIS A 83 3.73 7.66 -6.45
N PRO A 84 2.99 8.37 -7.31
CA PRO A 84 1.65 8.89 -6.97
C PRO A 84 0.64 7.84 -6.50
N VAL A 85 0.79 6.59 -6.95
CA VAL A 85 -0.05 5.46 -6.54
C VAL A 85 -0.02 5.20 -5.03
N ALA A 86 1.08 5.55 -4.34
CA ALA A 86 1.18 5.38 -2.89
C ALA A 86 0.13 6.20 -2.15
N THR A 87 -0.07 7.46 -2.55
CA THR A 87 -1.11 8.32 -1.96
C THR A 87 -2.49 7.77 -2.21
N ALA A 88 -2.80 7.36 -3.45
CA ALA A 88 -4.10 6.79 -3.80
C ALA A 88 -4.40 5.50 -3.01
N LEU A 89 -3.40 4.63 -2.83
CA LEU A 89 -3.53 3.41 -2.03
C LEU A 89 -3.69 3.72 -0.54
N PHE A 90 -3.02 4.75 -0.02
CA PHE A 90 -3.16 5.18 1.37
C PHE A 90 -4.56 5.70 1.67
N GLU A 91 -5.11 6.53 0.79
CA GLU A 91 -6.48 7.04 0.90
C GLU A 91 -7.52 5.92 0.76
N CYS A 92 -7.33 5.01 -0.19
CA CYS A 92 -8.17 3.83 -0.34
C CYS A 92 -8.14 2.95 0.91
N ALA A 93 -6.95 2.71 1.49
CA ALA A 93 -6.79 1.93 2.71
C ALA A 93 -7.57 2.56 3.88
N MET A 94 -7.54 3.90 4.00
CA MET A 94 -8.26 4.61 5.05
C MET A 94 -9.77 4.37 4.94
N VAL A 95 -10.33 4.40 3.73
CA VAL A 95 -11.76 4.10 3.50
C VAL A 95 -12.07 2.64 3.86
N CYS A 96 -11.15 1.72 3.58
CA CYS A 96 -11.35 0.29 3.83
C CYS A 96 -11.21 -0.13 5.31
N LEU A 97 -10.80 0.77 6.22
CA LEU A 97 -10.67 0.45 7.65
C LEU A 97 -11.99 0.09 8.33
N SER A 98 -13.11 0.61 7.84
CA SER A 98 -14.46 0.32 8.36
C SER A 98 -15.09 -0.93 7.75
N LEU A 99 -14.38 -1.62 6.83
CA LEU A 99 -14.89 -2.82 6.19
C LEU A 99 -14.99 -3.96 7.22
N ASP A 100 -16.22 -4.44 7.43
CA ASP A 100 -16.52 -5.60 8.28
C ASP A 100 -16.24 -6.91 7.53
N HIS A 101 -14.96 -7.14 7.24
CA HIS A 101 -14.49 -8.39 6.67
C HIS A 101 -13.09 -8.69 7.20
N GLN A 102 -12.95 -9.79 7.94
CA GLN A 102 -11.77 -10.08 8.77
C GLN A 102 -10.44 -10.05 8.00
N GLU A 103 -10.34 -10.76 6.88
CA GLU A 103 -9.07 -10.90 6.15
C GLU A 103 -8.70 -9.60 5.41
N ALA A 104 -9.65 -8.99 4.70
CA ALA A 104 -9.49 -7.69 4.08
C ALA A 104 -9.05 -6.61 5.08
N ASN A 105 -9.72 -6.49 6.23
CA ASN A 105 -9.37 -5.53 7.28
C ASN A 105 -7.98 -5.83 7.88
N ARG A 106 -7.65 -7.11 8.06
CA ARG A 106 -6.30 -7.53 8.48
C ARG A 106 -5.24 -7.05 7.50
N SER A 107 -5.45 -7.19 6.20
CA SER A 107 -4.50 -6.74 5.17
C SER A 107 -4.39 -5.22 5.09
N VAL A 108 -5.50 -4.49 5.19
CA VAL A 108 -5.51 -3.02 5.29
C VAL A 108 -4.71 -2.54 6.50
N THR A 109 -4.99 -3.08 7.69
CA THR A 109 -4.30 -2.70 8.92
C THR A 109 -2.82 -3.08 8.88
N ARG A 110 -2.52 -4.23 8.26
CA ARG A 110 -1.14 -4.70 8.03
C ARG A 110 -0.38 -3.78 7.09
N PHE A 111 -1.00 -3.22 6.07
CA PHE A 111 -0.39 -2.22 5.20
C PHE A 111 0.06 -0.99 6.00
N PHE A 112 -0.81 -0.39 6.82
CA PHE A 112 -0.45 0.77 7.65
C PHE A 112 0.65 0.47 8.66
N THR A 113 0.55 -0.65 9.38
CA THR A 113 1.57 -1.05 10.36
C THR A 113 2.92 -1.30 9.68
N THR A 114 2.94 -1.89 8.48
CA THR A 114 4.17 -2.08 7.70
C THR A 114 4.81 -0.75 7.31
N ILE A 115 4.03 0.26 6.90
CA ILE A 115 4.56 1.61 6.61
C ILE A 115 5.23 2.20 7.86
N ILE A 116 4.56 2.13 9.01
CA ILE A 116 5.10 2.64 10.29
C ILE A 116 6.39 1.92 10.67
N GLU A 117 6.44 0.59 10.51
CA GLU A 117 7.64 -0.22 10.75
C GLU A 117 8.81 0.18 9.84
N GLN A 118 8.56 0.45 8.55
CA GLN A 118 9.58 0.95 7.61
C GLN A 118 10.14 2.30 8.06
N LEU A 119 9.27 3.25 8.42
CA LEU A 119 9.67 4.58 8.90
C LEU A 119 10.48 4.50 10.21
N LEU A 120 10.05 3.68 11.16
CA LEU A 120 10.77 3.46 12.42
C LEU A 120 12.14 2.83 12.19
N SER A 121 12.25 1.93 11.21
CA SER A 121 13.51 1.28 10.84
C SER A 121 14.47 2.28 10.18
N ALA A 122 13.97 3.11 9.26
CA ALA A 122 14.75 4.19 8.65
C ALA A 122 15.27 5.20 9.70
N ARG A 123 14.46 5.52 10.72
CA ARG A 123 14.87 6.41 11.81
C ARG A 123 16.03 5.83 12.65
N LYS A 124 16.01 4.53 12.95
CA LYS A 124 17.07 3.86 13.71
C LYS A 124 18.41 3.93 12.97
N VAL A 125 18.40 3.66 11.66
CA VAL A 125 19.58 3.76 10.81
C VAL A 125 20.16 5.16 10.88
N ASN A 126 19.35 6.21 10.66
CA ASN A 126 19.84 7.59 10.70
C ASN A 126 20.39 8.00 12.08
N SER A 127 19.82 7.51 13.18
CA SER A 127 20.33 7.80 14.53
C SER A 127 21.69 7.17 14.83
N SER A 128 22.06 6.09 14.12
CA SER A 128 23.36 5.41 14.27
C SER A 128 24.47 5.98 13.38
N LEU A 129 24.12 6.78 12.36
CA LEU A 129 25.03 7.40 11.40
C LEU A 129 25.29 8.88 11.72
N SER A 130 25.62 9.21 12.97
CA SER A 130 25.68 10.59 13.52
C SER A 130 26.49 11.63 12.73
N ASP A 131 27.27 11.24 11.72
CA ASP A 131 28.18 12.12 10.98
C ASP A 131 27.84 12.36 9.49
N THR A 132 26.74 11.82 8.95
CA THR A 132 26.31 12.11 7.55
C THR A 132 25.09 13.03 7.51
N ALA A 133 25.31 14.29 7.88
CA ALA A 133 24.35 15.36 7.63
C ALA A 133 24.19 15.57 6.11
N GLY A 134 23.11 15.05 5.52
CA GLY A 134 22.60 15.61 4.26
C GLY A 134 21.81 14.69 3.33
N PHE A 135 22.03 13.37 3.34
CA PHE A 135 21.32 12.48 2.41
C PHE A 135 20.19 11.73 3.11
N ARG A 136 18.96 12.23 2.94
CA ARG A 136 17.73 11.50 3.32
C ARG A 136 17.20 10.83 2.06
N ASP A 137 16.98 9.52 2.12
CA ASP A 137 16.30 8.79 1.05
C ASP A 137 14.96 9.48 0.72
N GLN A 138 14.76 9.80 -0.56
CA GLN A 138 13.55 10.47 -1.03
C GLN A 138 12.29 9.64 -0.73
N GLY A 139 12.42 8.30 -0.74
CA GLY A 139 11.35 7.40 -0.34
C GLY A 139 10.91 7.60 1.11
N VAL A 140 11.87 7.72 2.03
CA VAL A 140 11.59 7.98 3.44
C VAL A 140 10.92 9.34 3.64
N VAL A 141 11.40 10.38 2.94
CA VAL A 141 10.80 11.72 3.02
C VAL A 141 9.35 11.70 2.52
N ALA A 142 9.09 11.06 1.38
CA ALA A 142 7.73 10.94 0.83
C ALA A 142 6.80 10.13 1.75
N ALA A 143 7.29 9.04 2.35
CA ALA A 143 6.54 8.25 3.32
C ALA A 143 6.19 9.05 4.58
N GLU A 144 7.12 9.86 5.11
CA GLU A 144 6.88 10.74 6.25
C GLU A 144 5.83 11.81 5.92
N GLU A 145 5.94 12.44 4.75
CA GLU A 145 4.97 13.42 4.29
C GLU A 145 3.56 12.83 4.22
N LEU A 146 3.42 11.62 3.68
CA LEU A 146 2.14 10.91 3.62
C LEU A 146 1.53 10.68 5.01
N VAL A 147 2.36 10.28 5.98
CA VAL A 147 1.91 10.11 7.37
C VAL A 147 1.60 11.44 8.06
N ILE A 148 2.33 12.51 7.76
CA ILE A 148 2.06 13.85 8.31
C ILE A 148 0.71 14.36 7.79
N VAL A 149 0.46 14.21 6.48
CA VAL A 149 -0.77 14.69 5.84
C VAL A 149 -2.00 13.92 6.30
N HIS A 150 -1.92 12.58 6.35
CA HIS A 150 -3.11 11.75 6.60
C HIS A 150 -3.19 11.17 8.02
N GLY A 151 -2.13 11.29 8.84
CA GLY A 151 -2.01 10.60 10.12
C GLY A 151 -3.11 10.92 11.12
N ALA A 152 -3.52 12.19 11.22
CA ALA A 152 -4.63 12.59 12.09
C ALA A 152 -5.95 11.90 11.68
N LYS A 153 -6.23 11.84 10.39
CA LYS A 153 -7.43 11.16 9.86
C LYS A 153 -7.36 9.65 10.04
N LEU A 154 -6.19 9.06 9.81
CA LEU A 154 -5.95 7.64 10.03
C LEU A 154 -6.25 7.25 11.49
N ILE A 155 -5.77 8.02 12.47
CA ILE A 155 -6.03 7.76 13.91
C ILE A 155 -7.53 7.81 14.19
N GLU A 156 -8.23 8.85 13.71
CA GLU A 156 -9.67 8.99 13.86
C GLU A 156 -10.43 7.78 13.28
N LEU A 157 -10.06 7.36 12.08
CA LEU A 157 -10.69 6.22 11.39
C LEU A 157 -10.43 4.89 12.09
N CYS A 158 -9.20 4.64 12.57
CA CYS A 158 -8.88 3.46 13.35
C CYS A 158 -9.71 3.37 14.64
N LEU A 159 -9.87 4.49 15.36
CA LEU A 159 -10.69 4.54 16.57
C LEU A 159 -12.17 4.30 16.24
N ASN A 160 -12.68 4.90 15.16
CA ASN A 160 -14.06 4.68 14.72
C ASN A 160 -14.30 3.22 14.29
N ALA A 161 -13.35 2.59 13.60
CA ALA A 161 -13.44 1.20 13.16
C ALA A 161 -13.41 0.20 14.33
N ALA A 162 -12.79 0.57 15.45
CA ALA A 162 -12.77 -0.26 16.66
C ALA A 162 -14.08 -0.26 17.44
N ILE A 163 -14.99 0.68 17.15
CA ILE A 163 -16.28 0.80 17.83
C ILE A 163 -17.33 0.07 16.99
N PHE A 164 -17.91 -1.00 17.54
CA PHE A 164 -19.10 -1.64 16.97
C PHE A 164 -20.25 -0.62 16.94
N LYS A 165 -20.79 -0.35 15.75
CA LYS A 165 -22.02 0.42 15.55
C LYS A 165 -23.13 -0.48 15.06
#